data_AF-A0A522Q8Q9-F1
#
_entry.id   AF-A0A522Q8Q9-F1
#
_cell.length_a   1.000
_cell.length_b   1.000
_cell.length_c   1.000
_cell.angle_alpha   90.00
_cell.angle_beta   90.00
_cell.angle_gamma   90.00
#
_symmetry.space_group_name_H-M   'P 1'
#
loop_
_entity.id
_entity.type
_entity.pdbx_description
1 polymer ?
#
loop_
_entity_poly.entity_id
_entity_poly.type
_entity_poly.pdbx_seq_one_letter_code
_entity_poly.pdbx_strand_id
1 'polypeptide(L)'
;MPEPIPSVVPEPGAAAPNGRLRVAIDDELDLPFDEAVGRQVPDADATAPITPPSPQAPTSPQAPAAAAPAAVPDRYPVPPAATGGPPPAAASATAAVPRWAVRTPAAQFLGAGPQFVGDIVIDPASLRPKLTVRSGLSSLTVDAGEVRLRRLLSCERMPWSEVLAFEQHFTDGEPGPRTRGMLLAITPAGAVELPATRRLGGELPHLHALLDAYRIRAMLALSA
;
A
#
# COMPACT_ATOMS: atom_id res chain seq x y z
N MET A 1 61.55 19.62 44.52
CA MET A 1 60.66 20.19 45.55
C MET A 1 59.26 20.24 44.95
N PRO A 2 58.39 19.27 45.26
CA PRO A 2 57.00 19.25 44.80
C PRO A 2 56.14 20.14 45.71
N GLU A 3 55.37 21.06 45.14
CA GLU A 3 54.29 21.75 45.86
C GLU A 3 52.92 21.14 45.54
N PRO A 4 51.95 21.16 46.48
CA PRO A 4 50.74 20.34 46.46
C PRO A 4 49.43 21.12 46.18
N ILE A 5 48.48 20.46 45.48
CA ILE A 5 47.01 20.38 45.73
C ILE A 5 46.20 21.71 45.54
N PRO A 6 45.03 21.75 44.84
CA PRO A 6 43.86 20.93 45.20
C PRO A 6 42.98 20.32 44.12
N SER A 7 42.50 19.12 44.45
CA SER A 7 41.25 18.52 43.98
C SER A 7 40.08 19.46 44.17
N VAL A 8 39.34 19.71 43.08
CA VAL A 8 37.97 20.25 43.13
C VAL A 8 37.08 19.39 42.25
N VAL A 9 36.27 18.55 42.89
CA VAL A 9 35.03 17.89 42.41
C VAL A 9 34.18 17.74 43.68
N PRO A 10 32.84 17.97 43.74
CA PRO A 10 31.76 17.87 42.73
C PRO A 10 30.91 19.19 42.64
N GLU A 11 29.87 19.40 41.82
CA GLU A 11 28.58 18.69 41.61
C GLU A 11 27.83 19.26 40.37
N PRO A 12 26.70 18.66 39.92
CA PRO A 12 26.13 18.77 38.57
C PRO A 12 25.18 19.96 38.40
N GLY A 13 25.41 20.74 37.33
CA GLY A 13 24.46 21.73 36.83
C GLY A 13 23.85 21.26 35.51
N ALA A 14 22.61 20.77 35.57
CA ALA A 14 21.78 20.56 34.40
C ALA A 14 21.53 21.90 33.67
N ALA A 15 21.80 21.94 32.36
CA ALA A 15 20.98 22.59 31.31
C ALA A 15 21.77 22.71 30.00
N ALA A 16 21.52 21.79 29.06
CA ALA A 16 21.50 22.15 27.64
C ALA A 16 20.34 23.16 27.41
N PRO A 17 20.27 23.96 26.33
CA PRO A 17 20.74 23.61 24.99
C PRO A 17 21.32 24.79 24.16
N ASN A 18 22.48 24.61 23.52
CA ASN A 18 22.85 25.42 22.36
C ASN A 18 23.69 24.59 21.38
N GLY A 19 23.07 23.51 20.87
CA GLY A 19 23.54 22.78 19.71
C GLY A 19 22.90 23.36 18.45
N ARG A 20 23.55 24.38 17.89
CA ARG A 20 23.22 25.02 16.62
C ARG A 20 23.33 23.97 15.51
N LEU A 21 22.23 23.31 15.16
CA LEU A 21 22.17 22.35 14.06
C LEU A 21 22.37 23.13 12.75
N ARG A 22 23.57 23.02 12.16
CA ARG A 22 23.81 23.42 10.78
C ARG A 22 23.10 22.39 9.89
N VAL A 23 21.93 22.76 9.38
CA VAL A 23 21.32 22.06 8.25
C VAL A 23 22.08 22.50 7.01
N ALA A 24 22.83 21.59 6.40
CA ALA A 24 23.28 21.75 5.03
C ALA A 24 22.05 21.71 4.12
N ILE A 25 21.70 22.86 3.58
CA ILE A 25 20.74 23.05 2.50
C ILE A 25 21.60 23.14 1.24
N ASP A 26 21.78 22.03 0.54
CA ASP A 26 21.97 22.04 -0.92
C ASP A 26 20.52 22.01 -1.45
N ASP A 27 19.93 23.07 -2.02
CA ASP A 27 20.37 23.99 -3.08
C ASP A 27 20.77 23.28 -4.39
N GLU A 28 19.79 22.60 -4.99
CA GLU A 28 19.63 22.57 -6.44
C GLU A 28 18.14 22.43 -6.78
N LEU A 29 17.48 23.59 -6.84
CA LEU A 29 16.16 23.80 -7.42
C LEU A 29 16.39 24.51 -8.76
N ASP A 30 16.63 23.74 -9.82
CA ASP A 30 16.64 24.26 -11.19
C ASP A 30 15.37 23.77 -11.91
N LEU A 31 14.31 24.55 -11.77
CA LEU A 31 13.10 24.46 -12.58
C LEU A 31 13.07 25.68 -13.51
N PRO A 32 13.24 25.52 -14.83
CA PRO A 32 12.76 26.53 -15.75
C PRO A 32 11.25 26.36 -15.91
N PHE A 33 10.51 27.20 -15.19
CA PHE A 33 9.16 27.63 -15.54
C PHE A 33 9.28 28.48 -16.83
N ASP A 34 9.08 27.87 -17.99
CA ASP A 34 8.95 28.62 -19.25
C ASP A 34 7.45 28.81 -19.54
N GLU A 35 6.99 30.01 -19.19
CA GLU A 35 5.66 30.53 -19.51
C GLU A 35 5.77 31.42 -20.75
N ALA A 36 4.83 31.20 -21.67
CA ALA A 36 4.42 32.03 -22.81
C ALA A 36 5.26 31.98 -24.10
N VAL A 37 4.71 31.33 -25.14
CA VAL A 37 4.28 32.01 -26.40
C VAL A 37 3.14 31.20 -27.02
N GLY A 38 2.03 31.87 -27.33
CA GLY A 38 0.85 31.27 -27.93
C GLY A 38 1.01 30.85 -29.39
N ARG A 39 0.17 29.90 -29.81
CA ARG A 39 -0.19 29.74 -31.23
C ARG A 39 -1.54 29.05 -31.40
N GLN A 40 -2.54 29.91 -31.61
CA GLN A 40 -3.44 29.87 -32.76
C GLN A 40 -4.30 28.61 -32.97
N VAL A 41 -5.55 28.76 -32.53
CA VAL A 41 -6.73 28.06 -33.02
C VAL A 41 -6.91 28.38 -34.51
N PRO A 42 -7.10 27.38 -35.39
CA PRO A 42 -7.88 27.58 -36.59
C PRO A 42 -9.33 27.17 -36.35
N ASP A 43 -10.18 28.15 -36.61
CA ASP A 43 -11.60 28.08 -36.90
C ASP A 43 -11.94 26.90 -37.82
N ALA A 44 -12.90 26.08 -37.38
CA ALA A 44 -13.65 25.19 -38.25
C ALA A 44 -15.11 25.26 -37.80
N ASP A 45 -15.74 26.33 -38.27
CA ASP A 45 -17.17 26.50 -38.44
C ASP A 45 -17.76 25.30 -39.21
N ALA A 46 -18.79 24.65 -38.64
CA ALA A 46 -19.96 24.08 -39.33
C ALA A 46 -20.72 23.09 -38.43
N THR A 47 -21.68 23.66 -37.70
CA THR A 47 -23.09 23.23 -37.69
C THR A 47 -23.42 21.75 -37.47
N ALA A 48 -23.84 21.40 -36.25
CA ALA A 48 -24.98 20.49 -36.05
C ALA A 48 -25.74 20.87 -34.76
N PRO A 49 -27.07 21.03 -34.81
CA PRO A 49 -27.86 21.54 -33.70
C PRO A 49 -28.00 20.52 -32.55
N ILE A 50 -27.94 21.08 -31.34
CA ILE A 50 -28.29 20.49 -30.06
C ILE A 50 -29.67 19.84 -30.16
N THR A 51 -29.77 18.54 -29.92
CA THR A 51 -31.05 17.90 -29.61
C THR A 51 -30.97 17.33 -28.19
N PRO A 52 -31.60 17.97 -27.20
CA PRO A 52 -31.80 17.33 -25.91
C PRO A 52 -32.90 16.27 -26.06
N PRO A 53 -32.75 15.03 -25.55
CA PRO A 53 -33.91 14.17 -25.41
C PRO A 53 -34.85 14.80 -24.37
N SER A 54 -36.08 15.10 -24.80
CA SER A 54 -37.15 15.65 -23.98
C SER A 54 -37.42 14.82 -22.71
N PRO A 55 -37.88 15.48 -21.63
CA PRO A 55 -38.33 14.81 -20.41
C PRO A 55 -39.66 14.09 -20.66
N GLN A 56 -39.67 12.77 -20.51
CA GLN A 56 -40.93 12.01 -20.43
C GLN A 56 -41.42 11.97 -18.97
N ALA A 57 -42.59 12.55 -18.75
CA ALA A 57 -43.47 12.26 -17.62
C ALA A 57 -44.88 12.05 -18.19
N PRO A 58 -45.83 11.54 -17.41
CA PRO A 58 -45.89 10.26 -16.71
C PRO A 58 -46.92 9.34 -17.39
N THR A 59 -46.78 8.02 -17.27
CA THR A 59 -47.88 7.10 -17.62
C THR A 59 -48.14 6.18 -16.43
N SER A 60 -49.09 6.59 -15.59
CA SER A 60 -49.92 5.68 -14.79
C SER A 60 -51.30 5.70 -15.47
N PRO A 61 -51.96 4.55 -15.65
CA PRO A 61 -52.62 3.93 -14.51
C PRO A 61 -52.61 2.39 -14.49
N GLN A 62 -52.76 1.90 -13.25
CA GLN A 62 -53.63 0.79 -12.88
C GLN A 62 -52.94 -0.43 -12.26
N ALA A 63 -53.25 -0.57 -10.96
CA ALA A 63 -52.91 -1.65 -10.06
C ALA A 63 -53.47 -3.01 -10.50
N PRO A 64 -52.85 -4.07 -10.01
CA PRO A 64 -53.62 -5.02 -9.20
C PRO A 64 -53.04 -5.15 -7.79
N ALA A 65 -53.95 -5.21 -6.83
CA ALA A 65 -53.68 -5.55 -5.45
C ALA A 65 -53.18 -7.00 -5.34
N ALA A 66 -52.13 -7.22 -4.55
CA ALA A 66 -51.98 -8.39 -3.68
C ALA A 66 -50.78 -8.16 -2.76
N ALA A 67 -51.05 -7.75 -1.52
CA ALA A 67 -50.10 -7.86 -0.44
C ALA A 67 -50.00 -9.34 -0.03
N ALA A 68 -48.82 -9.95 -0.20
CA ALA A 68 -48.45 -11.18 0.48
C ALA A 68 -46.95 -11.16 0.79
N PRO A 69 -46.54 -11.45 2.04
CA PRO A 69 -45.18 -11.22 2.51
C PRO A 69 -44.21 -12.38 2.20
N ALA A 70 -42.95 -11.99 2.04
CA ALA A 70 -41.72 -12.71 2.38
C ALA A 70 -41.54 -14.16 1.86
N ALA A 71 -40.87 -14.29 0.72
CA ALA A 71 -40.11 -15.51 0.41
C ALA A 71 -38.83 -15.53 1.25
N VAL A 72 -38.81 -16.43 2.25
CA VAL A 72 -37.62 -16.81 3.01
C VAL A 72 -36.76 -17.71 2.12
N PRO A 73 -35.46 -17.42 1.90
CA PRO A 73 -34.57 -18.36 1.24
C PRO A 73 -34.15 -19.48 2.18
N ASP A 74 -34.12 -20.68 1.59
CA ASP A 74 -33.43 -21.92 1.91
C ASP A 74 -33.03 -22.29 3.35
N ARG A 75 -33.41 -23.54 3.66
CA ARG A 75 -33.04 -24.33 4.83
C ARG A 75 -31.53 -24.40 5.00
N TYR A 76 -31.01 -23.85 6.09
CA TYR A 76 -29.77 -24.34 6.67
C TYR A 76 -30.03 -25.73 7.29
N PRO A 77 -29.21 -26.76 7.01
CA PRO A 77 -29.29 -28.00 7.75
C PRO A 77 -28.88 -27.74 9.20
N VAL A 78 -29.82 -27.98 10.11
CA VAL A 78 -29.58 -27.98 11.56
C VAL A 78 -28.63 -29.13 11.88
N PRO A 79 -27.47 -28.92 12.53
CA PRO A 79 -26.64 -30.02 12.99
C PRO A 79 -27.41 -30.83 14.05
N PRO A 80 -27.35 -32.17 14.04
CA PRO A 80 -28.12 -32.98 14.97
C PRO A 80 -27.73 -32.64 16.40
N ALA A 81 -28.74 -32.35 17.23
CA ALA A 81 -28.58 -32.17 18.66
C ALA A 81 -27.95 -33.44 19.26
N ALA A 82 -26.80 -33.28 19.92
CA ALA A 82 -26.14 -34.35 20.66
C ALA A 82 -27.09 -34.87 21.75
N THR A 83 -27.59 -36.09 21.55
CA THR A 83 -28.39 -36.80 22.53
C THR A 83 -27.44 -37.26 23.64
N GLY A 84 -27.73 -36.84 24.86
CA GLY A 84 -26.93 -37.18 26.03
C GLY A 84 -26.89 -38.69 26.30
N GLY A 85 -25.68 -39.18 26.55
CA GLY A 85 -25.39 -40.49 27.14
C GLY A 85 -24.21 -40.36 28.13
N PRO A 86 -24.17 -41.13 29.23
CA PRO A 86 -23.15 -41.04 30.28
C PRO A 86 -21.80 -41.69 29.87
N PRO A 87 -20.68 -41.40 30.58
CA PRO A 87 -19.34 -41.39 29.99
C PRO A 87 -18.62 -42.75 30.01
N PRO A 88 -17.59 -42.91 29.17
CA PRO A 88 -16.33 -43.43 29.68
C PRO A 88 -15.17 -42.45 29.44
N ALA A 89 -14.17 -42.60 30.30
CA ALA A 89 -13.07 -41.68 30.57
C ALA A 89 -12.09 -41.44 29.41
N ALA A 90 -11.40 -40.31 29.55
CA ALA A 90 -10.10 -39.94 28.99
C ALA A 90 -10.04 -39.59 27.49
N ALA A 91 -10.11 -38.28 27.20
CA ALA A 91 -9.18 -37.64 26.29
C ALA A 91 -9.11 -36.13 26.59
N SER A 92 -7.90 -35.69 26.89
CA SER A 92 -7.41 -34.33 27.14
C SER A 92 -8.30 -33.17 26.69
N ALA A 93 -8.78 -32.41 27.67
CA ALA A 93 -9.12 -31.02 27.51
C ALA A 93 -7.83 -30.21 27.25
N THR A 94 -7.50 -30.00 25.98
CA THR A 94 -6.62 -28.90 25.59
C THR A 94 -7.48 -27.94 24.79
N ALA A 95 -7.81 -26.83 25.44
CA ALA A 95 -8.64 -25.76 24.92
C ALA A 95 -8.25 -25.41 23.47
N ALA A 96 -9.19 -25.58 22.55
CA ALA A 96 -9.09 -25.03 21.22
C ALA A 96 -9.26 -23.51 21.33
N VAL A 97 -8.13 -22.81 21.48
CA VAL A 97 -8.08 -21.35 21.36
C VAL A 97 -8.36 -21.01 19.89
N PRO A 98 -9.32 -20.13 19.56
CA PRO A 98 -9.56 -19.74 18.18
C PRO A 98 -8.34 -18.99 17.62
N ARG A 99 -7.65 -19.63 16.67
CA ARG A 99 -6.58 -19.05 15.84
C ARG A 99 -7.18 -18.05 14.84
N TRP A 100 -7.38 -16.80 15.23
CA TRP A 100 -7.46 -15.72 14.25
C TRP A 100 -6.04 -15.49 13.69
N ALA A 101 -5.74 -16.29 12.67
CA ALA A 101 -4.74 -16.07 11.61
C ALA A 101 -3.48 -15.28 12.01
N VAL A 102 -2.57 -15.93 12.75
CA VAL A 102 -1.15 -15.68 12.54
C VAL A 102 -0.84 -16.26 11.16
N ARG A 103 -0.91 -15.44 10.10
CA ARG A 103 -0.28 -15.79 8.82
C ARG A 103 1.22 -15.85 9.07
N THR A 104 1.72 -17.04 9.40
CA THR A 104 3.14 -17.33 9.30
C THR A 104 3.53 -17.00 7.86
N PRO A 105 4.51 -16.12 7.58
CA PRO A 105 4.97 -15.91 6.22
C PRO A 105 5.42 -17.27 5.69
N ALA A 106 4.75 -17.75 4.65
CA ALA A 106 5.09 -19.02 4.04
C ALA A 106 6.57 -19.00 3.62
N ALA A 107 7.33 -20.07 3.88
CA ALA A 107 8.78 -20.13 3.63
C ALA A 107 9.19 -19.88 2.15
N GLN A 108 8.22 -19.78 1.24
CA GLN A 108 8.36 -19.35 -0.15
C GLN A 108 8.66 -17.85 -0.34
N PHE A 109 8.62 -17.03 0.71
CA PHE A 109 8.91 -15.58 0.62
C PHE A 109 10.41 -15.20 0.53
N LEU A 110 11.33 -16.17 0.67
CA LEU A 110 12.78 -15.90 0.64
C LEU A 110 13.44 -16.16 -0.72
N GLY A 111 12.68 -16.49 -1.75
CA GLY A 111 13.21 -16.71 -3.10
C GLY A 111 13.49 -15.39 -3.84
N ALA A 112 14.61 -15.33 -4.57
CA ALA A 112 14.92 -14.26 -5.53
C ALA A 112 14.03 -14.29 -6.79
N GLY A 113 12.92 -15.02 -6.76
CA GLY A 113 11.96 -15.14 -7.86
C GLY A 113 10.82 -14.13 -7.77
N PRO A 114 10.05 -13.97 -8.86
CA PRO A 114 8.88 -13.11 -8.89
C PRO A 114 7.80 -13.62 -7.95
N GLN A 115 7.26 -12.71 -7.16
CA GLN A 115 6.13 -12.93 -6.25
C GLN A 115 4.83 -12.39 -6.82
N PHE A 116 4.89 -11.46 -7.78
CA PHE A 116 3.70 -11.08 -8.52
C PHE A 116 3.23 -12.24 -9.41
N VAL A 117 2.10 -12.85 -9.04
CA VAL A 117 1.40 -13.85 -9.86
C VAL A 117 0.31 -13.14 -10.65
N GLY A 118 0.64 -12.71 -11.86
CA GLY A 118 -0.31 -12.12 -12.80
C GLY A 118 0.21 -12.17 -14.22
N ASP A 119 -0.59 -11.68 -15.17
CA ASP A 119 -0.29 -11.78 -16.60
C ASP A 119 0.81 -10.80 -17.08
N ILE A 120 1.33 -9.96 -16.19
CA ILE A 120 2.34 -8.94 -16.49
C ILE A 120 3.70 -9.44 -16.03
N VAL A 121 4.60 -9.67 -16.99
CA VAL A 121 5.99 -10.02 -16.74
C VAL A 121 6.88 -8.86 -17.15
N ILE A 122 7.72 -8.39 -16.23
CA ILE A 122 8.68 -7.30 -16.47
C ILE A 122 10.08 -7.86 -16.25
N ASP A 123 10.95 -7.71 -17.26
CA ASP A 123 12.34 -8.13 -17.16
C ASP A 123 13.12 -7.22 -16.19
N PRO A 124 13.68 -7.75 -15.08
CA PRO A 124 14.47 -6.97 -14.12
C PRO A 124 15.68 -6.26 -14.75
N ALA A 125 16.29 -6.83 -15.80
CA ALA A 125 17.46 -6.25 -16.45
C ALA A 125 17.11 -5.00 -17.28
N SER A 126 15.87 -4.91 -17.77
CA SER A 126 15.37 -3.79 -18.58
C SER A 126 15.00 -2.53 -17.76
N LEU A 127 14.99 -2.64 -16.43
CA LEU A 127 14.56 -1.55 -15.56
C LEU A 127 15.54 -0.37 -15.56
N ARG A 128 14.99 0.84 -15.41
CA ARG A 128 15.82 2.03 -15.15
C ARG A 128 16.54 1.91 -13.80
N PRO A 129 17.71 2.54 -13.59
CA PRO A 129 18.42 2.49 -12.31
C PRO A 129 17.60 2.99 -11.11
N LYS A 130 16.65 3.90 -11.35
CA LYS A 130 15.82 4.53 -10.34
C LYS A 130 14.40 4.74 -10.86
N LEU A 131 13.42 4.48 -10.00
CA LEU A 131 12.00 4.73 -10.23
C LEU A 131 11.49 5.68 -9.14
N THR A 132 10.65 6.64 -9.53
CA THR A 132 9.92 7.49 -8.59
C THR A 132 8.43 7.44 -8.91
N VAL A 133 7.62 7.04 -7.93
CA VAL A 133 6.16 7.03 -7.99
C VAL A 133 5.64 8.12 -7.05
N ARG A 134 4.66 8.90 -7.49
CA ARG A 134 4.05 9.97 -6.68
C ARG A 134 2.54 9.81 -6.58
N SER A 135 1.97 10.11 -5.43
CA SER A 135 0.53 10.23 -5.23
C SER A 135 0.23 11.24 -4.13
N GLY A 136 -0.48 12.32 -4.47
CA GLY A 136 -0.74 13.42 -3.55
C GLY A 136 0.55 13.97 -2.92
N LEU A 137 0.60 13.94 -1.59
CA LEU A 137 1.73 14.41 -0.77
C LEU A 137 2.76 13.32 -0.44
N SER A 138 2.66 12.15 -1.08
CA SER A 138 3.57 11.03 -0.87
C SER A 138 4.36 10.71 -2.14
N SER A 139 5.62 10.36 -1.97
CA SER A 139 6.48 9.87 -3.05
C SER A 139 7.25 8.64 -2.60
N LEU A 140 7.25 7.61 -3.45
CA LEU A 140 8.05 6.40 -3.30
C LEU A 140 9.19 6.46 -4.31
N THR A 141 10.42 6.40 -3.83
CA THR A 141 11.61 6.30 -4.68
C THR A 141 12.22 4.93 -4.47
N VAL A 142 12.58 4.29 -5.57
CA VAL A 142 13.06 2.91 -5.61
C VAL A 142 14.34 2.89 -6.43
N ASP A 143 15.43 2.40 -5.84
CA ASP A 143 16.72 2.24 -6.50
C ASP A 143 17.29 0.85 -6.22
N ALA A 144 18.58 0.63 -6.54
CA ALA A 144 19.23 -0.67 -6.35
C ALA A 144 19.49 -1.03 -4.88
N GLY A 145 19.55 -0.04 -3.97
CA GLY A 145 19.91 -0.26 -2.57
C GLY A 145 18.72 -0.27 -1.63
N GLU A 146 17.75 0.62 -1.85
CA GLU A 146 16.64 0.80 -0.92
C GLU A 146 15.35 1.31 -1.58
N VAL A 147 14.28 1.17 -0.81
CA VAL A 147 12.98 1.76 -1.04
C VAL A 147 12.81 2.93 -0.08
N ARG A 148 12.69 4.15 -0.60
CA ARG A 148 12.48 5.37 0.19
C ARG A 148 11.05 5.86 0.03
N LEU A 149 10.30 5.88 1.12
CA LEU A 149 8.97 6.45 1.19
C LEU A 149 9.02 7.81 1.89
N ARG A 150 8.73 8.88 1.13
CA ARG A 150 8.57 10.22 1.68
C ARG A 150 7.10 10.57 1.77
N ARG A 151 6.68 10.99 2.96
CA ARG A 151 5.36 11.59 3.26
C ARG A 151 5.58 13.06 3.62
N LEU A 152 4.49 13.81 3.81
CA LEU A 152 4.57 15.25 4.09
C LEU A 152 5.53 15.60 5.25
N LEU A 153 5.50 14.81 6.32
CA LEU A 153 6.25 15.07 7.56
C LEU A 153 7.23 13.93 7.94
N SER A 154 7.37 12.90 7.11
CA SER A 154 8.23 11.76 7.41
C SER A 154 8.96 11.23 6.18
N CYS A 155 10.12 10.63 6.42
CA CYS A 155 10.89 9.90 5.42
C CYS A 155 11.27 8.56 6.02
N GLU A 156 10.82 7.50 5.37
CA GLU A 156 11.05 6.12 5.78
C GLU A 156 11.94 5.47 4.71
N ARG A 157 12.97 4.75 5.17
CA ARG A 157 13.94 4.06 4.31
C ARG A 157 13.89 2.59 4.66
N MET A 158 13.64 1.74 3.65
CA MET A 158 13.58 0.29 3.79
C MET A 158 14.64 -0.31 2.86
N PRO A 159 15.70 -0.95 3.38
CA PRO A 159 16.62 -1.69 2.53
C PRO A 159 15.88 -2.87 1.87
N TRP A 160 16.31 -3.27 0.67
CA TRP A 160 15.66 -4.38 -0.03
C TRP A 160 15.66 -5.70 0.73
N SER A 161 16.65 -5.92 1.60
CA SER A 161 16.72 -7.07 2.50
C SER A 161 15.57 -7.14 3.50
N GLU A 162 14.93 -6.02 3.80
CA GLU A 162 13.76 -5.95 4.69
C GLU A 162 12.43 -6.07 3.94
N VAL A 163 12.43 -5.93 2.62
CA VAL A 163 11.21 -6.01 1.81
C VAL A 163 11.03 -7.44 1.32
N LEU A 164 10.18 -8.19 2.02
CA LEU A 164 9.91 -9.59 1.70
C LEU A 164 9.03 -9.71 0.45
N ALA A 165 7.99 -8.88 0.38
CA ALA A 165 6.95 -8.94 -0.63
C ALA A 165 6.22 -7.62 -0.80
N PHE A 166 5.40 -7.53 -1.84
CA PHE A 166 4.37 -6.51 -1.96
C PHE A 166 2.99 -7.16 -2.00
N GLU A 167 2.01 -6.55 -1.34
CA GLU A 167 0.62 -7.00 -1.36
C GLU A 167 -0.32 -5.86 -1.78
N GLN A 168 -1.36 -6.20 -2.54
CA GLN A 168 -2.41 -5.24 -2.90
C GLN A 168 -3.41 -5.12 -1.75
N HIS A 169 -3.66 -3.89 -1.33
CA HIS A 169 -4.62 -3.56 -0.30
C HIS A 169 -5.68 -2.60 -0.84
N PHE A 170 -6.94 -2.97 -0.64
CA PHE A 170 -8.10 -2.19 -1.05
C PHE A 170 -8.86 -1.80 0.21
N THR A 171 -8.83 -0.51 0.56
CA THR A 171 -9.42 0.01 1.81
C THR A 171 -10.94 -0.15 1.84
N ASP A 172 -11.58 -0.12 0.68
CA ASP A 172 -13.04 -0.13 0.54
C ASP A 172 -13.60 -1.56 0.31
N GLY A 173 -12.76 -2.59 0.43
CA GLY A 173 -13.15 -4.00 0.28
C GLY A 173 -12.70 -4.63 -1.03
N GLU A 174 -13.63 -5.25 -1.77
CA GLU A 174 -13.32 -6.14 -2.90
C GLU A 174 -12.51 -5.46 -4.02
N PRO A 175 -11.53 -6.17 -4.62
CA PRO A 175 -10.77 -5.67 -5.75
C PRO A 175 -11.70 -5.44 -6.95
N GLY A 176 -11.66 -4.24 -7.50
CA GLY A 176 -12.42 -3.87 -8.68
C GLY A 176 -11.65 -2.89 -9.56
N PRO A 177 -11.94 -2.83 -10.87
CA PRO A 177 -11.20 -1.99 -11.82
C PRO A 177 -11.29 -0.50 -11.50
N ARG A 178 -12.39 -0.09 -10.84
CA ARG A 178 -12.64 1.29 -10.40
C ARG A 178 -12.40 1.51 -8.91
N THR A 179 -12.16 0.44 -8.15
CA THR A 179 -11.86 0.52 -6.72
C THR A 179 -10.46 1.11 -6.55
N ARG A 180 -10.30 2.04 -5.62
CA ARG A 180 -8.97 2.56 -5.29
C ARG A 180 -8.27 1.57 -4.36
N GLY A 181 -7.02 1.26 -4.68
CA GLY A 181 -6.17 0.41 -3.87
C GLY A 181 -4.78 1.02 -3.71
N MET A 182 -3.95 0.35 -2.94
CA MET A 182 -2.55 0.68 -2.72
C MET A 182 -1.74 -0.57 -2.46
N LEU A 183 -0.41 -0.44 -2.58
CA LEU A 183 0.50 -1.51 -2.23
C LEU A 183 0.96 -1.38 -0.78
N LEU A 184 1.13 -2.53 -0.15
CA LEU A 184 1.80 -2.71 1.13
C LEU A 184 3.15 -3.36 0.86
N ALA A 185 4.21 -2.88 1.49
CA ALA A 185 5.47 -3.61 1.60
C ALA A 185 5.39 -4.53 2.81
N ILE A 186 5.59 -5.83 2.61
CA ILE A 186 5.63 -6.81 3.70
C ILE A 186 7.07 -6.85 4.22
N THR A 187 7.27 -6.46 5.47
CA THR A 187 8.57 -6.46 6.13
C THR A 187 8.56 -7.39 7.36
N PRO A 188 9.72 -7.80 7.90
CA PRO A 188 9.78 -8.55 9.16
C PRO A 188 9.13 -7.82 10.34
N ALA A 189 9.11 -6.50 10.33
CA ALA A 189 8.49 -5.69 11.37
C ALA A 189 6.96 -5.57 11.21
N GLY A 190 6.44 -5.86 10.01
CA GLY A 190 5.02 -5.77 9.68
C GLY A 190 4.78 -5.22 8.27
N ALA A 191 3.49 -5.08 7.92
CA ALA A 191 3.09 -4.48 6.66
C ALA A 191 3.20 -2.95 6.72
N VAL A 192 3.93 -2.36 5.79
CA VAL A 192 4.14 -0.92 5.64
C VAL A 192 3.32 -0.42 4.46
N GLU A 193 2.42 0.52 4.71
CA GLU A 193 1.64 1.16 3.65
C GLU A 193 2.49 2.04 2.74
N LEU A 194 2.29 1.90 1.42
CA LEU A 194 2.94 2.73 0.40
C LEU A 194 1.93 3.72 -0.22
N PRO A 195 1.55 4.83 0.45
CA PRO A 195 0.54 5.79 -0.03
C PRO A 195 0.85 6.39 -1.40
N ALA A 196 2.11 6.48 -1.79
CA ALA A 196 2.51 6.93 -3.13
C ALA A 196 2.02 6.01 -4.27
N THR A 197 1.65 4.77 -3.96
CA THR A 197 1.14 3.78 -4.92
C THR A 197 -0.39 3.76 -5.03
N ARG A 198 -1.08 4.68 -4.34
CA ARG A 198 -2.54 4.80 -4.43
C ARG A 198 -2.98 5.06 -5.87
N ARG A 199 -3.71 4.11 -6.46
CA ARG A 199 -4.20 4.10 -7.85
C ARG A 199 -5.53 3.35 -7.97
N LEU A 200 -6.14 3.40 -9.14
CA LEU A 200 -7.28 2.54 -9.49
C LEU A 200 -6.82 1.09 -9.61
N GLY A 201 -7.71 0.14 -9.29
CA GLY A 201 -7.39 -1.29 -9.24
C GLY A 201 -6.86 -1.86 -10.56
N GLY A 202 -7.19 -1.26 -11.71
CA GLY A 202 -6.61 -1.68 -13.00
C GLY A 202 -5.12 -1.38 -13.16
N GLU A 203 -4.60 -0.33 -12.50
CA GLU A 203 -3.18 0.08 -12.60
C GLU A 203 -2.31 -0.58 -11.52
N LEU A 204 -2.92 -1.01 -10.42
CA LEU A 204 -2.23 -1.56 -9.27
C LEU A 204 -1.43 -2.83 -9.58
N PRO A 205 -1.92 -3.79 -10.40
CA PRO A 205 -1.16 -4.97 -10.81
C PRO A 205 0.11 -4.63 -11.57
N HIS A 206 0.07 -3.63 -12.45
CA HIS A 206 1.25 -3.20 -13.20
C HIS A 206 2.31 -2.61 -12.27
N LEU A 207 1.90 -1.75 -11.34
CA LEU A 207 2.80 -1.15 -10.37
C LEU A 207 3.38 -2.21 -9.41
N HIS A 208 2.58 -3.21 -9.05
CA HIS A 208 3.03 -4.35 -8.27
C HIS A 208 4.10 -5.16 -8.99
N ALA A 209 3.85 -5.57 -10.25
CA ALA A 209 4.81 -6.27 -11.08
C ALA A 209 6.13 -5.50 -11.21
N LEU A 210 6.03 -4.17 -11.35
CA LEU A 210 7.18 -3.30 -11.52
C LEU A 210 8.02 -3.22 -10.23
N LEU A 211 7.39 -3.02 -9.07
CA LEU A 211 8.11 -3.02 -7.79
C LEU A 211 8.74 -4.38 -7.47
N ASP A 212 8.05 -5.48 -7.79
CA ASP A 212 8.59 -6.82 -7.61
C ASP A 212 9.79 -7.09 -8.54
N ALA A 213 9.76 -6.61 -9.79
CA ALA A 213 10.92 -6.68 -10.68
C ALA A 213 12.13 -5.88 -10.14
N TYR A 214 11.91 -4.72 -9.52
CA TYR A 214 12.97 -3.97 -8.84
C TYR A 214 13.52 -4.74 -7.63
N ARG A 215 12.67 -5.39 -6.85
CA ARG A 215 13.08 -6.25 -5.72
C ARG A 215 13.98 -7.39 -6.20
N ILE A 216 13.56 -8.12 -7.24
CA ILE A 216 14.34 -9.21 -7.84
C ILE A 216 15.69 -8.71 -8.31
N ARG A 217 15.73 -7.59 -9.04
CA ARG A 217 16.99 -6.98 -9.51
C ARG A 217 17.93 -6.69 -8.34
N ALA A 218 17.41 -6.08 -7.27
CA ALA A 218 18.21 -5.78 -6.08
C ALA A 218 18.73 -7.06 -5.41
N MET A 219 17.90 -8.09 -5.28
CA MET A 219 18.29 -9.39 -4.71
C MET A 219 19.37 -10.09 -5.54
N LEU A 220 19.27 -10.03 -6.87
CA LEU A 220 20.30 -10.55 -7.77
C LEU A 220 21.63 -9.80 -7.59
N ALA A 221 21.57 -8.47 -7.47
CA ALA A 221 22.75 -7.63 -7.24
C ALA A 221 23.39 -7.88 -5.86
N LEU A 222 22.60 -8.21 -4.84
CA LEU A 222 23.09 -8.59 -3.50
C LEU A 222 23.77 -9.96 -3.48
N SER A 223 23.44 -10.84 -4.43
CA SER A 223 23.99 -12.19 -4.53
C SER A 223 25.24 -12.32 -5.41
N ALA A 224 25.60 -11.26 -6.13
CA ALA A 224 26.73 -11.20 -7.06
C ALA A 224 27.98 -10.62 -6.37
#